data_AF-A0A1I3DEN3-F1
#
_entry.id   AF-A0A1I3DEN3-F1
#
_cell.length_a   1.000
_cell.length_b   1.000
_cell.length_c   1.000
_cell.angle_alpha   90.00
_cell.angle_beta   90.00
_cell.angle_gamma   90.00
#
_symmetry.space_group_name_H-M   'P 1'
#
loop_
_entity.id
_entity.type
_entity.pdbx_description
1 polymer ?
#
loop_
_entity_poly.entity_id
_entity_poly.type
_entity_poly.pdbx_seq_one_letter_code
_entity_poly.pdbx_strand_id
1 'polypeptide(L)'
;MTILMMRAPMPYDQRLWQRASWLWPDALHAAGRHRAHLIVSTMGSSENNADAKALGFAESTQLTTAVVGAVLEALPDSVAVVWRGNVGRSPEMWLEQSRCAFDPFPDQPFGLWMEIVPFRSGKTVGAHTVGLSAFMGREIEFEVDGLDQRAVTARVAQLSSYLIATGLDASIKNGAVFEADAEIDHRVAVLHRNSRFNIGPVISFSSVPDRFGRVRTYPIIPASIARNHPLLVMLGKVGLFDPARTENQIRLKPDHYHSEVRLESFDEGLSQALSGMIATDTYAEADTNARRALASGDIASARSILQPWAEEVGLLQAAAKLALTLCDAFMFMPAPPRSP
;
A
#
# COMPACT_ATOMS: atom_id res chain seq x y z
N MET A 1 12.29 -16.34 -27.80
CA MET A 1 13.16 -15.77 -26.75
C MET A 1 14.21 -14.92 -27.42
N THR A 2 14.58 -13.80 -26.79
CA THR A 2 15.69 -12.96 -27.23
C THR A 2 16.67 -12.84 -26.08
N ILE A 3 17.96 -12.99 -26.39
CA ILE A 3 19.07 -12.73 -25.48
C ILE A 3 19.91 -11.62 -26.11
N LEU A 4 20.06 -10.50 -25.41
CA LEU A 4 20.82 -9.33 -25.86
C LEU A 4 21.98 -9.09 -24.91
N MET A 5 23.16 -8.82 -25.46
CA MET A 5 24.33 -8.44 -24.67
C MET A 5 24.51 -6.93 -24.69
N MET A 6 24.70 -6.33 -23.53
CA MET A 6 24.97 -4.91 -23.37
C MET A 6 26.21 -4.70 -22.49
N ARG A 7 27.04 -3.73 -22.83
CA ARG A 7 28.14 -3.30 -21.95
C ARG A 7 27.59 -2.46 -20.81
N ALA A 8 28.20 -2.59 -19.62
CA ALA A 8 27.96 -1.67 -18.51
C ALA A 8 28.37 -0.23 -18.89
N PRO A 9 27.81 0.81 -18.23
CA PRO A 9 26.92 0.71 -17.06
C PRO A 9 25.42 0.84 -17.41
N MET A 10 24.60 -0.07 -16.85
CA MET A 10 23.22 0.26 -16.51
C MET A 10 23.18 0.97 -15.14
N PRO A 11 22.13 1.75 -14.83
CA PRO A 11 21.99 2.40 -13.53
C PRO A 11 22.10 1.39 -12.39
N TYR A 12 23.01 1.66 -11.45
CA TYR A 12 23.22 0.82 -10.27
C TYR A 12 22.17 1.15 -9.21
N ASP A 13 21.16 0.28 -9.06
CA ASP A 13 20.17 0.41 -7.99
C ASP A 13 20.72 -0.18 -6.68
N GLN A 14 21.32 0.68 -5.85
CA GLN A 14 21.82 0.30 -4.54
C GLN A 14 20.72 -0.26 -3.63
N ARG A 15 19.47 0.21 -3.75
CA ARG A 15 18.36 -0.24 -2.89
C ARG A 15 17.95 -1.66 -3.21
N LEU A 16 17.96 -2.04 -4.49
CA LEU A 16 17.73 -3.43 -4.91
C LEU A 16 18.75 -4.36 -4.26
N TRP A 17 20.04 -4.04 -4.35
CA TRP A 17 21.08 -4.91 -3.82
C TRP A 17 21.12 -4.94 -2.29
N GLN A 18 20.84 -3.82 -1.62
CA GLN A 18 20.68 -3.79 -0.16
C GLN A 18 19.53 -4.69 0.30
N ARG A 19 18.43 -4.75 -0.45
CA ARG A 19 17.29 -5.63 -0.16
C ARG A 19 17.61 -7.10 -0.46
N ALA A 20 18.29 -7.39 -1.57
CA ALA A 20 18.75 -8.74 -1.89
C ALA A 20 19.71 -9.29 -0.81
N SER A 21 20.51 -8.42 -0.17
CA SER A 21 21.44 -8.78 0.91
C SER A 21 20.82 -9.44 2.14
N TRP A 22 19.49 -9.40 2.29
CA TRP A 22 18.79 -10.13 3.34
C TRP A 22 18.77 -11.64 3.15
N LEU A 23 18.73 -12.08 1.90
CA LEU A 23 18.75 -13.50 1.52
C LEU A 23 20.12 -13.92 0.98
N TRP A 24 20.87 -12.97 0.42
CA TRP A 24 22.17 -13.20 -0.20
C TRP A 24 23.17 -12.12 0.29
N PRO A 25 23.83 -12.31 1.45
CA PRO A 25 24.64 -11.27 2.09
C PRO A 25 25.64 -10.56 1.17
N ASP A 26 26.26 -11.30 0.24
CA ASP A 26 27.26 -10.79 -0.70
C ASP A 26 26.69 -10.06 -1.93
N ALA A 27 25.37 -9.88 -2.03
CA ALA A 27 24.69 -9.31 -3.20
C ALA A 27 25.31 -7.99 -3.67
N LEU A 28 25.54 -7.04 -2.76
CA LEU A 28 26.12 -5.74 -3.08
C LEU A 28 27.53 -5.86 -3.67
N HIS A 29 28.37 -6.71 -3.06
CA HIS A 29 29.74 -6.94 -3.51
C HIS A 29 29.78 -7.64 -4.87
N ALA A 30 28.99 -8.71 -5.02
CA ALA A 30 28.90 -9.47 -6.26
C ALA A 30 28.40 -8.61 -7.42
N ALA A 31 27.33 -7.85 -7.19
CA ALA A 31 26.80 -6.90 -8.17
C ALA A 31 27.85 -5.86 -8.56
N GLY A 32 28.70 -5.37 -7.65
CA GLY A 32 29.77 -4.41 -7.98
C GLY A 32 30.82 -4.92 -8.98
N ARG A 33 30.90 -6.24 -9.21
CA ARG A 33 31.88 -6.86 -10.13
C ARG A 33 31.39 -6.97 -11.57
N HIS A 34 30.12 -6.70 -11.86
CA HIS A 34 29.59 -6.87 -13.23
C HIS A 34 30.30 -5.95 -14.23
N ARG A 35 30.44 -6.43 -15.47
CA ARG A 35 31.06 -5.70 -16.60
C ARG A 35 30.18 -5.63 -17.84
N ALA A 36 29.14 -6.47 -17.89
CA ALA A 36 28.17 -6.54 -18.96
C ALA A 36 26.85 -7.05 -18.40
N HIS A 37 25.79 -6.92 -19.20
CA HIS A 37 24.46 -7.44 -18.92
C HIS A 37 24.02 -8.35 -20.06
N LEU A 38 23.37 -9.44 -19.69
CA LEU A 38 22.58 -10.27 -20.60
C LEU A 38 21.11 -10.02 -20.29
N ILE A 39 20.40 -9.46 -21.26
CA ILE A 39 18.96 -9.23 -21.15
C ILE A 39 18.27 -10.39 -21.82
N VAL A 40 17.53 -11.17 -21.02
CA VAL A 40 16.70 -12.28 -21.48
C VAL A 40 15.25 -11.81 -21.49
N SER A 41 14.57 -11.97 -22.62
CA SER A 41 13.18 -11.58 -22.77
C SER A 41 12.38 -12.54 -23.64
N THR A 42 11.11 -12.72 -23.31
CA THR A 42 10.15 -13.42 -24.17
C THR A 42 9.72 -12.49 -25.29
N MET A 43 9.99 -12.84 -26.55
CA MET A 43 9.36 -12.14 -27.67
C MET A 43 7.86 -12.44 -27.65
N GLY A 44 7.03 -11.41 -27.82
CA GLY A 44 5.61 -11.60 -28.09
C GLY A 44 5.40 -12.46 -29.34
N SER A 45 4.24 -13.13 -29.43
CA SER A 45 3.85 -13.83 -30.64
C SER A 45 3.83 -12.84 -31.82
N SER A 46 4.50 -13.19 -32.91
CA SER A 46 4.35 -12.50 -34.19
C SER A 46 2.86 -12.36 -34.52
N GLU A 47 2.37 -11.14 -34.74
CA GLU A 47 0.99 -10.84 -35.14
C GLU A 47 0.57 -11.54 -36.46
N ASN A 48 1.53 -12.11 -37.21
CA ASN A 48 1.30 -12.75 -38.50
C ASN A 48 0.97 -14.26 -38.44
N ASN A 49 0.92 -14.89 -37.26
CA ASN A 49 0.49 -16.28 -37.12
C ASN A 49 -0.81 -16.34 -36.30
N ALA A 50 -1.95 -16.40 -36.99
CA ALA A 50 -3.29 -16.46 -36.40
C ALA A 50 -3.51 -17.64 -35.41
N ASP A 51 -2.60 -18.63 -35.40
CA ASP A 51 -2.68 -19.84 -34.59
C ASP A 51 -1.77 -19.84 -33.34
N ALA A 52 -0.91 -18.84 -33.15
CA ALA A 52 -0.01 -18.78 -31.99
C ALA A 52 -0.62 -17.94 -30.87
N LYS A 53 -1.31 -18.59 -29.91
CA LYS A 53 -1.79 -17.93 -28.70
C LYS A 53 -0.62 -17.26 -27.98
N ALA A 54 -0.72 -15.94 -27.73
CA ALA A 54 0.24 -15.23 -26.91
C ALA A 54 0.30 -15.86 -25.51
N LEU A 55 1.52 -16.10 -25.01
CA LEU A 55 1.72 -16.63 -23.65
C LEU A 55 1.15 -15.66 -22.62
N GLY A 56 0.47 -16.19 -21.62
CA GLY A 56 0.09 -15.44 -20.43
C GLY A 56 1.32 -15.00 -19.63
N PHE A 57 1.15 -14.03 -18.73
CA PHE A 57 2.25 -13.51 -17.92
C PHE A 57 2.92 -14.61 -17.06
N ALA A 58 2.14 -15.51 -16.47
CA ALA A 58 2.65 -16.63 -15.68
C ALA A 58 3.48 -17.60 -16.55
N GLU A 59 2.95 -18.02 -17.70
CA GLU A 59 3.65 -18.93 -18.64
C GLU A 59 4.97 -18.31 -19.15
N SER A 60 4.95 -17.01 -19.49
CA SER A 60 6.14 -16.24 -19.87
C SER A 60 7.17 -16.18 -18.74
N THR A 61 6.72 -16.01 -17.49
CA THR A 61 7.58 -15.98 -16.30
C THR A 61 8.26 -17.32 -16.08
N GLN A 62 7.52 -18.43 -16.12
CA GLN A 62 8.06 -19.79 -15.97
C GLN A 62 9.09 -20.09 -17.06
N LEU A 63 8.75 -19.81 -18.32
CA LEU A 63 9.64 -20.04 -19.45
C LEU A 63 10.91 -19.19 -19.37
N THR A 64 10.80 -17.90 -19.03
CA THR A 64 11.98 -17.04 -18.84
C THR A 64 12.85 -17.54 -17.68
N THR A 65 12.24 -18.02 -16.60
CA THR A 65 12.96 -18.57 -15.45
C THR A 65 13.83 -19.75 -15.84
N ALA A 66 13.25 -20.72 -16.56
CA ALA A 66 13.98 -21.88 -17.08
C ALA A 66 15.10 -21.48 -18.06
N VAL A 67 14.82 -20.55 -18.97
CA VAL A 67 15.82 -20.05 -19.94
C VAL A 67 16.98 -19.35 -19.24
N VAL A 68 16.72 -18.49 -18.26
CA VAL A 68 17.78 -17.85 -17.47
C VAL A 68 18.58 -18.91 -16.71
N GLY A 69 17.94 -19.94 -16.16
CA GLY A 69 18.64 -21.09 -15.55
C GLY A 69 19.63 -21.74 -16.51
N ALA A 70 19.19 -22.06 -17.73
CA ALA A 70 20.05 -22.64 -18.76
C ALA A 70 21.19 -21.70 -19.19
N VAL A 71 20.94 -20.39 -19.25
CA VAL A 71 21.97 -19.39 -19.55
C VAL A 71 23.03 -19.33 -18.45
N LEU A 72 22.62 -19.38 -17.17
CA LEU A 72 23.55 -19.41 -16.04
C LEU A 72 24.40 -20.68 -16.04
N GLU A 73 23.81 -21.82 -16.40
CA GLU A 73 24.55 -23.08 -16.56
C GLU A 73 25.62 -22.98 -17.66
N ALA A 74 25.30 -22.30 -18.77
CA ALA A 74 26.24 -22.05 -19.85
C ALA A 74 27.29 -20.96 -19.56
N LEU A 75 27.03 -20.07 -18.59
CA LEU A 75 27.84 -18.89 -18.29
C LEU A 75 28.11 -18.78 -16.78
N PRO A 76 29.06 -19.58 -16.25
CA PRO A 76 29.33 -19.66 -14.82
C PRO A 76 29.91 -18.36 -14.22
N ASP A 77 30.42 -17.45 -15.05
CA ASP A 77 30.94 -16.13 -14.62
C ASP A 77 29.84 -15.09 -14.35
N SER A 78 28.57 -15.46 -14.51
CA SER A 78 27.43 -14.61 -14.17
C SER A 78 27.47 -14.28 -12.68
N VAL A 79 27.39 -12.99 -12.32
CA VAL A 79 27.55 -12.57 -10.91
C VAL A 79 26.23 -12.36 -10.18
N ALA A 80 25.13 -12.16 -10.91
CA ALA A 80 23.80 -11.91 -10.35
C ALA A 80 22.72 -12.08 -11.43
N VAL A 81 21.48 -12.32 -10.99
CA VAL A 81 20.28 -12.16 -11.81
C VAL A 81 19.44 -11.00 -11.28
N VAL A 82 18.97 -10.16 -12.18
CA VAL A 82 18.00 -9.10 -11.87
C VAL A 82 16.69 -9.40 -12.59
N TRP A 83 15.64 -9.68 -11.82
CA TRP A 83 14.30 -9.91 -12.36
C TRP A 83 13.49 -8.61 -12.38
N ARG A 84 13.04 -8.24 -13.59
CA ARG A 84 12.22 -7.05 -13.87
C ARG A 84 12.72 -5.73 -13.23
N GLY A 85 14.03 -5.62 -13.01
CA GLY A 85 14.64 -4.45 -12.35
C GLY A 85 14.34 -4.30 -10.87
N ASN A 86 13.67 -5.28 -10.23
CA ASN A 86 13.15 -5.14 -8.87
C ASN A 86 13.64 -6.21 -7.90
N VAL A 87 14.08 -7.37 -8.38
CA VAL A 87 14.45 -8.51 -7.51
C VAL A 87 15.84 -9.00 -7.88
N GLY A 88 16.74 -9.06 -6.89
CA GLY A 88 18.13 -9.47 -7.07
C GLY A 88 18.38 -10.87 -6.53
N ARG A 89 18.93 -11.78 -7.33
CA ARG A 89 19.21 -13.16 -6.93
C ARG A 89 20.64 -13.56 -7.24
N SER A 90 21.19 -14.43 -6.39
CA SER A 90 22.46 -15.06 -6.69
C SER A 90 22.28 -16.02 -7.88
N PRO A 91 23.32 -16.19 -8.72
CA PRO A 91 23.29 -17.17 -9.80
C PRO A 91 22.96 -18.59 -9.31
N GLU A 92 23.50 -18.99 -8.16
CA GLU A 92 23.32 -20.32 -7.58
C GLU A 92 21.86 -20.55 -7.18
N MET A 93 21.26 -19.58 -6.49
CA MET A 93 19.85 -19.64 -6.08
C MET A 93 18.93 -19.73 -7.30
N TRP A 94 19.21 -18.95 -8.34
CA TRP A 94 18.43 -19.00 -9.58
C TRP A 94 18.59 -20.34 -10.28
N LEU A 95 19.82 -20.82 -10.45
CA LEU A 95 20.11 -22.07 -11.12
C LEU A 95 19.41 -23.24 -10.43
N GLU A 96 19.49 -23.32 -9.10
CA GLU A 96 18.82 -24.34 -8.30
C GLU A 96 17.29 -24.30 -8.50
N GLN A 97 16.67 -23.15 -8.24
CA GLN A 97 15.20 -23.03 -8.24
C GLN A 97 14.59 -23.03 -9.64
N SER A 98 15.35 -22.65 -10.68
CA SER A 98 14.88 -22.67 -12.07
C SER A 98 14.54 -24.07 -12.59
N ARG A 99 15.07 -25.12 -11.95
CA ARG A 99 14.74 -26.51 -12.27
C ARG A 99 13.27 -26.84 -11.99
N CYS A 100 12.67 -26.14 -11.04
CA CYS A 100 11.26 -26.24 -10.65
C CYS A 100 10.40 -25.17 -11.33
N ALA A 101 10.89 -24.49 -12.39
CA ALA A 101 10.18 -23.37 -13.02
C ALA A 101 8.75 -23.69 -13.48
N PHE A 102 8.44 -24.95 -13.75
CA PHE A 102 7.13 -25.43 -14.18
C PHE A 102 6.36 -26.20 -13.10
N ASP A 103 6.89 -26.30 -11.88
CA ASP A 103 6.19 -26.96 -10.78
C ASP A 103 4.93 -26.16 -10.42
N PRO A 104 3.83 -26.84 -10.05
CA PRO A 104 2.60 -26.18 -9.68
C PRO A 104 2.71 -25.53 -8.29
N PHE A 105 1.69 -24.79 -7.90
CA PHE A 105 1.52 -24.40 -6.49
C PHE A 105 1.50 -25.65 -5.59
N PRO A 106 2.22 -25.64 -4.45
CA PRO A 106 2.95 -24.51 -3.85
C PRO A 106 4.43 -24.41 -4.25
N ASP A 107 4.94 -25.34 -5.05
CA ASP A 107 6.36 -25.61 -5.26
C ASP A 107 7.03 -24.75 -6.35
N GLN A 108 6.25 -23.95 -7.08
CA GLN A 108 6.76 -22.98 -8.04
C GLN A 108 7.82 -22.04 -7.40
N PRO A 109 8.85 -21.60 -8.13
CA PRO A 109 9.96 -20.81 -7.58
C PRO A 109 9.61 -19.32 -7.47
N PHE A 110 8.49 -19.00 -6.82
CA PHE A 110 8.00 -17.63 -6.65
C PHE A 110 9.02 -16.72 -5.96
N GLY A 111 9.90 -17.32 -5.15
CA GLY A 111 11.02 -16.63 -4.50
C GLY A 111 12.00 -16.01 -5.48
N LEU A 112 12.06 -16.44 -6.75
CA LEU A 112 12.87 -15.80 -7.78
C LEU A 112 12.23 -14.52 -8.34
N TRP A 113 10.91 -14.38 -8.24
CA TRP A 113 10.14 -13.33 -8.93
C TRP A 113 9.73 -12.18 -8.02
N MET A 114 9.71 -12.41 -6.71
CA MET A 114 9.35 -11.42 -5.71
C MET A 114 10.23 -11.54 -4.47
N GLU A 115 10.24 -10.49 -3.65
CA GLU A 115 10.89 -10.44 -2.35
C GLU A 115 9.86 -10.24 -1.23
N ILE A 116 10.13 -10.84 -0.07
CA ILE A 116 9.37 -10.60 1.16
C ILE A 116 10.26 -9.77 2.07
N VAL A 117 9.88 -8.52 2.30
CA VAL A 117 10.66 -7.55 3.06
C VAL A 117 10.04 -7.41 4.44
N PRO A 118 10.67 -7.98 5.49
CA PRO A 118 10.18 -7.79 6.85
C PRO A 118 10.40 -6.35 7.30
N PHE A 119 9.49 -5.84 8.10
CA PHE A 119 9.59 -4.53 8.75
C PHE A 119 9.03 -4.59 10.16
N ARG A 120 9.37 -3.60 10.98
CA ARG A 120 8.75 -3.40 12.30
C ARG A 120 7.91 -2.13 12.33
N SER A 121 6.66 -2.25 12.77
CA SER A 121 5.78 -1.13 13.11
C SER A 121 5.40 -1.22 14.59
N GLY A 122 5.97 -0.32 15.39
CA GLY A 122 5.86 -0.37 16.85
C GLY A 122 6.40 -1.70 17.40
N LYS A 123 5.50 -2.52 17.96
CA LYS A 123 5.80 -3.86 18.47
C LYS A 123 5.44 -5.00 17.51
N THR A 124 4.76 -4.71 16.40
CA THR A 124 4.38 -5.73 15.41
C THR A 124 5.47 -5.89 14.38
N VAL A 125 5.80 -7.16 14.10
CA VAL A 125 6.56 -7.54 12.92
C VAL A 125 5.57 -7.71 11.77
N GLY A 126 5.88 -7.07 10.64
CA GLY A 126 5.12 -7.21 9.41
C GLY A 126 6.05 -7.54 8.26
N ALA A 127 5.48 -7.77 7.08
CA ALA A 127 6.24 -7.86 5.85
C ALA A 127 5.44 -7.31 4.68
N HIS A 128 6.13 -6.79 3.68
CA HIS A 128 5.51 -6.46 2.40
C HIS A 128 6.21 -7.18 1.26
N THR A 129 5.52 -7.35 0.14
CA THR A 129 6.13 -7.91 -1.07
C THR A 129 6.67 -6.82 -1.98
N VAL A 130 7.67 -7.18 -2.78
CA VAL A 130 8.12 -6.39 -3.93
C VAL A 130 8.20 -7.32 -5.13
N GLY A 131 7.43 -7.03 -6.18
CA GLY A 131 7.41 -7.79 -7.43
C GLY A 131 6.12 -8.61 -7.65
N LEU A 132 5.31 -8.84 -6.62
CA LEU A 132 4.05 -9.60 -6.75
C LEU A 132 3.03 -8.87 -7.62
N SER A 133 3.08 -7.53 -7.64
CA SER A 133 2.23 -6.68 -8.47
C SER A 133 2.34 -7.00 -9.97
N ALA A 134 3.45 -7.60 -10.41
CA ALA A 134 3.61 -8.09 -11.77
C ALA A 134 2.58 -9.15 -12.18
N PHE A 135 2.11 -9.96 -11.23
CA PHE A 135 1.18 -11.07 -11.47
C PHE A 135 -0.28 -10.66 -11.28
N MET A 136 -0.55 -9.77 -10.31
CA MET A 136 -1.92 -9.50 -9.84
C MET A 136 -2.23 -8.01 -9.63
N GLY A 137 -1.35 -7.12 -10.05
CA GLY A 137 -1.53 -5.66 -9.97
C GLY A 137 -1.43 -5.06 -8.56
N ARG A 138 -1.11 -5.85 -7.54
CA ARG A 138 -0.97 -5.42 -6.14
C ARG A 138 0.17 -6.15 -5.43
N GLU A 139 0.81 -5.47 -4.49
CA GLU A 139 1.68 -6.11 -3.50
C GLU A 139 0.86 -6.57 -2.28
N ILE A 140 1.47 -7.31 -1.36
CA ILE A 140 0.93 -7.60 -0.03
C ILE A 140 1.57 -6.66 0.98
N GLU A 141 0.79 -6.15 1.93
CA GLU A 141 1.28 -5.51 3.15
C GLU A 141 0.66 -6.24 4.35
N PHE A 142 1.45 -7.06 5.04
CA PHE A 142 0.97 -7.94 6.11
C PHE A 142 1.47 -7.44 7.46
N GLU A 143 0.56 -6.98 8.31
CA GLU A 143 0.85 -6.49 9.67
C GLU A 143 -0.18 -7.06 10.65
N VAL A 144 0.04 -8.30 11.08
CA VAL A 144 -0.84 -9.01 12.03
C VAL A 144 -0.12 -9.18 13.36
N ASP A 145 -0.84 -8.86 14.43
CA ASP A 145 -0.32 -8.83 15.78
C ASP A 145 -0.01 -10.22 16.34
N GLY A 146 1.01 -10.32 17.20
CA GLY A 146 1.34 -11.56 17.93
C GLY A 146 2.16 -12.59 17.14
N LEU A 147 2.44 -12.34 15.86
CA LEU A 147 3.27 -13.21 15.03
C LEU A 147 4.75 -12.81 15.09
N ASP A 148 5.62 -13.82 15.08
CA ASP A 148 7.06 -13.62 14.90
C ASP A 148 7.42 -13.47 13.42
N GLN A 149 8.69 -13.11 13.14
CA GLN A 149 9.16 -12.90 11.77
C GLN A 149 9.02 -14.16 10.90
N ARG A 150 9.25 -15.35 11.45
CA ARG A 150 9.18 -16.60 10.69
C ARG A 150 7.74 -16.89 10.27
N ALA A 151 6.79 -16.75 11.19
CA ALA A 151 5.38 -16.93 10.92
C ALA A 151 4.88 -15.92 9.87
N VAL A 152 5.24 -14.63 10.01
CA VAL A 152 4.90 -13.60 9.02
C VAL A 152 5.45 -13.95 7.63
N THR A 153 6.74 -14.28 7.53
CA THR A 153 7.35 -14.63 6.24
C THR A 153 6.70 -15.87 5.63
N ALA A 154 6.42 -16.91 6.41
CA ALA A 154 5.76 -18.12 5.93
C ALA A 154 4.35 -17.85 5.41
N ARG A 155 3.54 -17.07 6.13
CA ARG A 155 2.18 -16.71 5.72
C ARG A 155 2.19 -15.87 4.44
N VAL A 156 3.07 -14.86 4.34
CA VAL A 156 3.21 -14.06 3.12
C VAL A 156 3.69 -14.91 1.94
N ALA A 157 4.64 -15.83 2.16
CA ALA A 157 5.11 -16.74 1.12
C ALA A 157 4.00 -17.65 0.58
N GLN A 158 3.25 -18.29 1.48
CA GLN A 158 2.10 -19.13 1.12
C GLN A 158 1.04 -18.35 0.35
N LEU A 159 0.69 -17.16 0.84
CA LEU A 159 -0.30 -16.29 0.23
C LEU A 159 0.15 -15.82 -1.16
N SER A 160 1.39 -15.38 -1.31
CA SER A 160 1.94 -14.98 -2.61
C SER A 160 1.95 -16.12 -3.60
N SER A 161 2.41 -17.31 -3.19
CA SER A 161 2.42 -18.49 -4.07
C SER A 161 1.00 -18.84 -4.52
N TYR A 162 0.04 -18.81 -3.59
CA TYR A 162 -1.37 -19.04 -3.90
C TYR A 162 -1.89 -18.03 -4.91
N LEU A 163 -1.70 -16.73 -4.65
CA LEU A 163 -2.18 -15.65 -5.52
C LEU A 163 -1.55 -15.66 -6.92
N ILE A 164 -0.29 -16.07 -7.05
CA ILE A 164 0.37 -16.24 -8.35
C ILE A 164 -0.31 -17.36 -9.15
N ALA A 165 -0.66 -18.46 -8.49
CA ALA A 165 -1.23 -19.63 -9.15
C ALA A 165 -2.72 -19.46 -9.48
N THR A 166 -3.50 -18.83 -8.59
CA THR A 166 -4.96 -18.74 -8.72
C THR A 166 -5.47 -17.37 -9.12
N GLY A 167 -4.63 -16.34 -9.07
CA GLY A 167 -5.07 -14.95 -9.15
C GLY A 167 -5.79 -14.50 -7.86
N LEU A 168 -6.41 -13.32 -7.93
CA LEU A 168 -7.16 -12.75 -6.80
C LEU A 168 -8.50 -13.49 -6.62
N ASP A 169 -8.63 -14.23 -5.53
CA ASP A 169 -9.86 -14.92 -5.17
C ASP A 169 -10.92 -13.96 -4.55
N ALA A 170 -12.20 -14.28 -4.71
CA ALA A 170 -13.35 -13.59 -4.11
C ALA A 170 -13.30 -13.57 -2.57
N SER A 171 -12.58 -14.51 -1.94
CA SER A 171 -12.35 -14.56 -0.50
C SER A 171 -11.43 -13.42 0.00
N ILE A 172 -10.53 -12.90 -0.84
CA ILE A 172 -9.55 -11.85 -0.50
C ILE A 172 -10.01 -10.49 -1.07
N LYS A 173 -11.30 -10.17 -0.84
CA LYS A 173 -11.88 -8.90 -1.25
C LYS A 173 -11.65 -7.79 -0.22
N ASN A 174 -11.69 -6.55 -0.68
CA ASN A 174 -11.64 -5.38 0.20
C ASN A 174 -12.77 -5.44 1.26
N GLY A 175 -12.42 -5.24 2.53
CA GLY A 175 -13.34 -5.31 3.67
C GLY A 175 -13.63 -6.72 4.18
N ALA A 176 -13.03 -7.77 3.60
CA ALA A 176 -13.13 -9.11 4.15
C ALA A 176 -12.50 -9.18 5.56
N VAL A 177 -13.04 -10.05 6.41
CA VAL A 177 -12.51 -10.30 7.75
C VAL A 177 -12.40 -11.80 7.94
N PHE A 178 -11.19 -12.28 8.23
CA PHE A 178 -10.91 -13.65 8.62
C PHE A 178 -11.09 -13.79 10.14
N GLU A 179 -11.73 -14.88 10.55
CA GLU A 179 -11.87 -15.22 11.96
C GLU A 179 -10.55 -15.77 12.53
N ALA A 180 -10.47 -15.82 13.86
CA ALA A 180 -9.31 -16.36 14.55
C ALA A 180 -9.00 -17.80 14.14
N ASP A 181 -7.72 -18.15 14.07
CA ASP A 181 -7.22 -19.51 13.83
C ASP A 181 -6.30 -20.00 14.96
N ALA A 182 -5.64 -21.13 14.78
CA ALA A 182 -4.76 -21.72 15.79
C ALA A 182 -3.51 -20.88 16.11
N GLU A 183 -3.07 -20.01 15.19
CA GLU A 183 -1.90 -19.14 15.34
C GLU A 183 -2.30 -17.69 15.67
N ILE A 184 -3.48 -17.25 15.23
CA ILE A 184 -3.99 -15.90 15.36
C ILE A 184 -5.29 -15.94 16.15
N ASP A 185 -5.23 -15.56 17.43
CA ASP A 185 -6.37 -15.58 18.36
C ASP A 185 -7.38 -14.43 18.18
N HIS A 186 -7.31 -13.72 17.05
CA HIS A 186 -8.13 -12.54 16.76
C HIS A 186 -8.44 -12.42 15.27
N ARG A 187 -9.37 -11.53 14.96
CA ARG A 187 -9.85 -11.32 13.60
C ARG A 187 -8.86 -10.50 12.77
N VAL A 188 -8.71 -10.82 11.50
CA VAL A 188 -7.81 -10.13 10.55
C VAL A 188 -8.63 -9.54 9.40
N ALA A 189 -8.53 -8.23 9.21
CA ALA A 189 -9.17 -7.51 8.10
C ALA A 189 -8.27 -7.43 6.89
N VAL A 190 -8.90 -7.50 5.73
CA VAL A 190 -8.32 -7.27 4.41
C VAL A 190 -8.76 -5.90 3.91
N LEU A 191 -7.80 -5.05 3.53
CA LEU A 191 -8.07 -3.76 2.88
C LEU A 191 -7.28 -3.64 1.59
N HIS A 192 -7.93 -3.19 0.53
CA HIS A 192 -7.26 -2.81 -0.72
C HIS A 192 -7.00 -1.31 -0.66
N ARG A 193 -5.72 -0.92 -0.61
CA ARG A 193 -5.32 0.46 -0.33
C ARG A 193 -3.99 0.81 -1.00
N ASN A 194 -3.56 2.06 -0.94
CA ASN A 194 -2.17 2.41 -1.27
C ASN A 194 -1.25 2.08 -0.10
N SER A 195 -0.02 1.63 -0.39
CA SER A 195 0.95 1.40 0.68
C SER A 195 1.47 2.72 1.24
N ARG A 196 1.53 2.80 2.57
CA ARG A 196 2.25 3.87 3.28
C ARG A 196 3.76 3.90 2.99
N PHE A 197 4.31 2.83 2.43
CA PHE A 197 5.72 2.71 2.06
C PHE A 197 6.00 3.11 0.61
N ASN A 198 5.00 3.62 -0.11
CA ASN A 198 5.11 4.04 -1.50
C ASN A 198 5.55 2.91 -2.46
N ILE A 199 5.11 1.68 -2.19
CA ILE A 199 5.33 0.50 -3.06
C ILE A 199 4.15 0.24 -4.02
N GLY A 200 3.22 1.20 -4.12
CA GLY A 200 2.02 1.11 -4.95
C GLY A 200 0.81 0.49 -4.24
N PRO A 201 -0.18 -0.01 -5.01
CA PRO A 201 -1.39 -0.62 -4.47
C PRO A 201 -1.10 -1.94 -3.73
N VAL A 202 -1.73 -2.12 -2.58
CA VAL A 202 -1.55 -3.31 -1.73
C VAL A 202 -2.86 -3.98 -1.36
N ILE A 203 -2.74 -5.27 -1.05
CA ILE A 203 -3.68 -6.00 -0.20
C ILE A 203 -3.08 -5.98 1.21
N SER A 204 -3.71 -5.20 2.08
CA SER A 204 -3.30 -5.02 3.47
C SER A 204 -4.01 -6.02 4.37
N PHE A 205 -3.27 -6.70 5.23
CA PHE A 205 -3.78 -7.57 6.29
C PHE A 205 -3.47 -6.95 7.64
N SER A 206 -4.50 -6.78 8.49
CA SER A 206 -4.33 -6.14 9.80
C SER A 206 -5.33 -6.63 10.85
N SER A 207 -4.91 -6.67 12.12
CA SER A 207 -5.75 -7.09 13.25
C SER A 207 -6.96 -6.16 13.49
N VAL A 208 -8.16 -6.72 13.67
CA VAL A 208 -9.46 -5.99 13.75
C VAL A 208 -9.85 -5.53 15.16
N PRO A 209 -9.45 -6.21 16.24
CA PRO A 209 -9.33 -5.57 17.54
C PRO A 209 -7.86 -5.27 17.81
N ASP A 210 -7.57 -4.02 18.17
CA ASP A 210 -6.26 -3.60 18.63
C ASP A 210 -6.00 -4.15 20.03
N ARG A 211 -5.32 -5.30 20.08
CA ARG A 211 -4.99 -6.01 21.33
C ARG A 211 -4.09 -5.19 22.26
N PHE A 212 -3.39 -4.19 21.71
CA PHE A 212 -2.32 -3.48 22.41
C PHE A 212 -2.63 -2.00 22.67
N GLY A 213 -3.85 -1.53 22.42
CA GLY A 213 -4.23 -0.12 22.64
C GLY A 213 -3.38 0.86 21.81
N ARG A 214 -2.85 0.41 20.67
CA ARG A 214 -2.05 1.18 19.73
C ARG A 214 -2.87 2.07 18.82
N VAL A 215 -4.20 1.99 18.82
CA VAL A 215 -5.05 2.85 18.01
C VAL A 215 -5.47 4.06 18.84
N ARG A 216 -5.13 5.24 18.35
CA ARG A 216 -5.57 6.52 18.90
C ARG A 216 -6.61 7.17 18.01
N THR A 217 -7.44 8.01 18.61
CA THR A 217 -8.46 8.77 17.91
C THR A 217 -7.99 10.19 17.69
N TYR A 218 -8.10 10.67 16.46
CA TYR A 218 -7.73 12.02 16.05
C TYR A 218 -8.91 12.74 15.40
N PRO A 219 -9.04 14.06 15.58
CA PRO A 219 -10.00 14.84 14.82
C PRO A 219 -9.52 14.96 13.37
N ILE A 220 -10.43 14.75 12.42
CA ILE A 220 -10.22 15.00 10.99
C ILE A 220 -10.05 16.50 10.80
N ILE A 221 -11.06 17.29 11.18
CA ILE A 221 -10.98 18.76 11.26
C ILE A 221 -10.56 19.15 12.68
N PRO A 222 -9.35 19.68 12.89
CA PRO A 222 -8.84 20.02 14.21
C PRO A 222 -9.54 21.26 14.80
N ALA A 223 -9.49 21.39 16.13
CA ALA A 223 -10.10 22.49 16.86
C ALA A 223 -9.54 23.88 16.46
N SER A 224 -8.32 23.94 15.93
CA SER A 224 -7.73 25.17 15.37
C SER A 224 -8.50 25.65 14.14
N ILE A 225 -8.79 24.76 13.19
CA ILE A 225 -9.60 25.09 11.99
C ILE A 225 -11.05 25.34 12.40
N ALA A 226 -11.63 24.46 13.22
CA ALA A 226 -13.04 24.56 13.64
C ALA A 226 -13.40 25.89 14.32
N ARG A 227 -12.49 26.46 15.11
CA ARG A 227 -12.73 27.73 15.82
C ARG A 227 -12.54 28.98 14.97
N ASN A 228 -11.77 28.86 13.89
CA ASN A 228 -11.37 30.01 13.09
C ASN A 228 -12.10 30.09 11.74
N HIS A 229 -12.62 28.97 11.23
CA HIS A 229 -13.29 28.93 9.93
C HIS A 229 -14.74 29.46 10.04
N PRO A 230 -15.15 30.49 9.26
CA PRO A 230 -16.46 31.14 9.39
C PRO A 230 -17.65 30.17 9.30
N LEU A 231 -17.61 29.23 8.35
CA LEU A 231 -18.63 28.20 8.19
C LEU A 231 -18.78 27.34 9.45
N LEU A 232 -17.67 26.78 9.95
CA LEU A 232 -17.70 25.84 11.07
C LEU A 232 -18.13 26.54 12.37
N VAL A 233 -17.76 27.81 12.55
CA VAL A 233 -18.25 28.64 13.66
C VAL A 233 -19.77 28.81 13.58
N MET A 234 -20.32 29.10 12.41
CA MET A 234 -21.77 29.25 12.23
C MET A 234 -22.51 27.94 12.44
N LEU A 235 -22.03 26.83 11.87
CA LEU A 235 -22.58 25.49 12.08
C LEU A 235 -22.52 25.08 13.56
N GLY A 236 -21.45 25.43 14.27
CA GLY A 236 -21.31 25.19 15.70
C GLY A 236 -22.37 25.91 16.53
N LYS A 237 -22.68 27.18 16.21
CA LYS A 237 -23.71 27.96 16.93
C LYS A 237 -25.11 27.36 16.86
N VAL A 238 -25.43 26.63 15.79
CA VAL A 238 -26.72 25.96 15.60
C VAL A 238 -26.69 24.46 15.91
N GLY A 239 -25.57 23.95 16.45
CA GLY A 239 -25.42 22.55 16.86
C GLY A 239 -25.32 21.56 15.69
N LEU A 240 -25.01 22.04 14.49
CA LEU A 240 -24.84 21.22 13.28
C LEU A 240 -23.43 20.66 13.11
N PHE A 241 -22.44 21.28 13.75
CA PHE A 241 -21.06 20.80 13.75
C PHE A 241 -20.49 20.85 15.17
N ASP A 242 -19.77 19.79 15.55
CA ASP A 242 -18.99 19.75 16.78
C ASP A 242 -17.72 18.93 16.53
N PRO A 243 -16.53 19.51 16.71
CA PRO A 243 -15.27 18.82 16.44
C PRO A 243 -15.03 17.60 17.33
N ALA A 244 -15.75 17.47 18.46
CA ALA A 244 -15.65 16.34 19.38
C ALA A 244 -16.53 15.14 18.96
N ARG A 245 -17.45 15.30 18.00
CA ARG A 245 -18.33 14.20 17.57
C ARG A 245 -17.58 13.13 16.80
N THR A 246 -18.12 11.91 16.84
CA THR A 246 -17.54 10.71 16.24
C THR A 246 -17.40 10.77 14.72
N GLU A 247 -18.23 11.55 14.03
CA GLU A 247 -18.14 11.74 12.58
C GLU A 247 -16.84 12.47 12.20
N ASN A 248 -16.37 13.38 13.06
CA ASN A 248 -15.11 14.09 12.90
C ASN A 248 -13.91 13.28 13.38
N GLN A 249 -14.06 12.02 13.77
CA GLN A 249 -13.00 11.23 14.38
C GLN A 249 -12.51 10.11 13.46
N ILE A 250 -11.19 9.93 13.45
CA ILE A 250 -10.49 8.83 12.77
C ILE A 250 -9.58 8.10 13.74
N ARG A 251 -9.58 6.77 13.63
CA ARG A 251 -8.75 5.87 14.42
C ARG A 251 -7.49 5.55 13.62
N LEU A 252 -6.33 6.00 14.10
CA LEU A 252 -5.04 5.79 13.46
C LEU A 252 -4.06 5.14 14.45
N LYS A 253 -3.07 4.43 13.91
CA LYS A 253 -2.00 3.79 14.68
C LYS A 253 -0.77 4.72 14.73
N PRO A 254 -0.37 5.28 15.89
CA PRO A 254 0.74 6.24 15.96
C PRO A 254 2.07 5.65 15.48
N ASP A 255 2.30 4.35 15.65
CA ASP A 255 3.48 3.62 15.19
C ASP A 255 3.56 3.47 13.67
N HIS A 256 2.51 3.88 12.94
CA HIS A 256 2.50 3.98 11.49
C HIS A 256 3.10 5.31 10.99
N TYR A 257 3.41 6.24 11.90
CA TYR A 257 3.86 7.58 11.58
C TYR A 257 5.19 7.92 12.24
N HIS A 258 5.97 8.79 11.60
CA HIS A 258 7.25 9.25 12.13
C HIS A 258 7.05 10.11 13.40
N SER A 259 6.00 10.94 13.39
CA SER A 259 5.58 11.75 14.53
C SER A 259 4.07 11.99 14.42
N GLU A 260 3.44 12.40 15.53
CA GLU A 260 2.03 12.81 15.56
C GLU A 260 1.86 14.32 15.24
N VAL A 261 2.85 14.93 14.57
CA VAL A 261 2.75 16.32 14.08
C VAL A 261 1.96 16.31 12.78
N ARG A 262 0.82 17.01 12.77
CA ARG A 262 -0.08 17.10 11.62
C ARG A 262 0.64 17.69 10.41
N LEU A 263 0.38 17.11 9.24
CA LEU A 263 0.89 17.64 7.98
C LEU A 263 0.14 18.93 7.64
N GLU A 264 0.89 20.01 7.43
CA GLU A 264 0.36 21.31 7.01
C GLU A 264 -0.43 21.16 5.71
N SER A 265 0.07 20.41 4.74
CA SER A 265 -0.63 20.14 3.47
C SER A 265 -2.00 19.47 3.65
N PHE A 266 -2.18 18.63 4.68
CA PHE A 266 -3.48 18.03 4.98
C PHE A 266 -4.46 19.08 5.53
N ASP A 267 -4.00 19.90 6.47
CA ASP A 267 -4.81 20.95 7.09
C ASP A 267 -5.12 22.11 6.12
N GLU A 268 -4.19 22.45 5.22
CA GLU A 268 -4.39 23.40 4.13
C GLU A 268 -5.44 22.87 3.14
N GLY A 269 -5.34 21.60 2.74
CA GLY A 269 -6.32 20.98 1.85
C GLY A 269 -7.74 21.00 2.42
N LEU A 270 -7.89 20.70 3.71
CA LEU A 270 -9.17 20.84 4.41
C LEU A 270 -9.66 22.30 4.45
N SER A 271 -8.77 23.24 4.78
CA SER A 271 -9.11 24.66 4.85
C SER A 271 -9.52 25.22 3.49
N GLN A 272 -8.85 24.81 2.42
CA GLN A 272 -9.17 25.19 1.05
C GLN A 272 -10.54 24.65 0.63
N ALA A 273 -10.84 23.38 0.93
CA ALA A 273 -12.14 22.79 0.63
C ALA A 273 -13.28 23.53 1.36
N LEU A 274 -13.11 23.82 2.65
CA LEU A 274 -14.07 24.60 3.44
C LEU A 274 -14.21 26.04 2.93
N SER A 275 -13.12 26.66 2.51
CA SER A 275 -13.15 28.01 1.92
C SER A 275 -13.89 28.03 0.59
N GLY A 276 -13.76 26.97 -0.22
CA GLY A 276 -14.50 26.79 -1.46
C GLY A 276 -16.03 26.74 -1.24
N MET A 277 -16.49 26.12 -0.15
CA MET A 277 -17.92 26.05 0.18
C MET A 277 -18.52 27.45 0.44
N ILE A 278 -17.76 28.35 1.06
CA ILE A 278 -18.24 29.71 1.41
C ILE A 278 -18.01 30.76 0.32
N ALA A 279 -17.29 30.42 -0.75
CA ALA A 279 -17.00 31.32 -1.87
C ALA A 279 -18.17 31.42 -2.87
N THR A 280 -19.39 31.16 -2.42
CA THR A 280 -20.61 31.11 -3.24
C THR A 280 -21.62 32.16 -2.77
N ASP A 281 -22.35 32.77 -3.71
CA ASP A 281 -23.41 33.74 -3.39
C ASP A 281 -24.52 33.10 -2.55
N THR A 282 -24.79 31.81 -2.78
CA THR A 282 -25.77 31.02 -2.03
C THR A 282 -25.40 30.90 -0.55
N TYR A 283 -24.12 30.67 -0.23
CA TYR A 283 -23.66 30.69 1.16
C TYR A 283 -23.75 32.09 1.77
N ALA A 284 -23.37 33.14 1.04
CA ALA A 284 -23.43 34.51 1.55
C ALA A 284 -24.86 34.92 1.94
N GLU A 285 -25.85 34.56 1.13
CA GLU A 285 -27.27 34.78 1.45
C GLU A 285 -27.70 33.97 2.68
N ALA A 286 -27.34 32.69 2.73
CA ALA A 286 -27.69 31.82 3.85
C ALA A 286 -27.04 32.23 5.18
N ASP A 287 -25.77 32.63 5.17
CA ASP A 287 -25.08 33.17 6.35
C ASP A 287 -25.79 34.43 6.85
N THR A 288 -26.17 35.34 5.95
CA THR A 288 -26.93 36.55 6.29
C THR A 288 -28.29 36.21 6.93
N ASN A 289 -29.03 35.29 6.32
CA ASN A 289 -30.35 34.87 6.80
C ASN A 289 -30.25 34.12 8.13
N ALA A 290 -29.26 33.24 8.29
CA ALA A 290 -29.00 32.51 9.53
C ALA A 290 -28.59 33.45 10.67
N ARG A 291 -27.74 34.45 10.42
CA ARG A 291 -27.40 35.48 11.41
C ARG A 291 -28.61 36.28 11.85
N ARG A 292 -29.51 36.64 10.92
CA ARG A 292 -30.75 37.34 11.23
C ARG A 292 -31.67 36.49 12.12
N ALA A 293 -31.83 35.21 11.79
CA ALA A 293 -32.62 34.26 12.59
C ALA A 293 -32.02 34.05 14.00
N LEU A 294 -30.69 33.92 14.11
CA LEU A 294 -30.01 33.83 15.41
C LEU A 294 -30.20 35.11 16.25
N ALA A 295 -30.14 36.28 15.63
CA ALA A 295 -30.38 37.56 16.32
C ALA A 295 -31.81 37.69 16.85
N SER A 296 -32.79 37.05 16.21
CA SER A 296 -34.18 36.98 16.69
C SER A 296 -34.45 35.80 17.64
N GLY A 297 -33.42 35.01 18.00
CA GLY A 297 -33.56 33.82 18.85
C GLY A 297 -34.15 32.58 18.16
N ASP A 298 -34.36 32.63 16.84
CA ASP A 298 -34.91 31.53 16.05
C ASP A 298 -33.81 30.57 15.58
N ILE A 299 -33.34 29.74 16.51
CA ILE A 299 -32.30 28.74 16.25
C ILE A 299 -32.79 27.68 15.25
N ALA A 300 -34.09 27.37 15.23
CA ALA A 300 -34.66 26.34 14.35
C ALA A 300 -34.56 26.77 12.87
N SER A 301 -34.93 28.01 12.56
CA SER A 301 -34.78 28.56 11.20
C SER A 301 -33.32 28.68 10.81
N ALA A 302 -32.44 29.18 11.70
CA ALA A 302 -31.00 29.26 11.41
C ALA A 302 -30.39 27.87 11.11
N ARG A 303 -30.81 26.85 11.87
CA ARG A 303 -30.41 25.46 11.63
C ARG A 303 -30.92 24.94 10.29
N SER A 304 -32.20 25.17 9.98
CA SER A 304 -32.79 24.74 8.69
C SER A 304 -32.10 25.40 7.50
N ILE A 305 -31.75 26.69 7.63
CA ILE A 305 -31.01 27.42 6.60
C ILE A 305 -29.64 26.78 6.42
N LEU A 306 -28.88 26.57 7.50
CA LEU A 306 -27.49 26.09 7.41
C LEU A 306 -27.33 24.57 7.14
N GLN A 307 -28.42 23.81 7.14
CA GLN A 307 -28.41 22.35 6.99
C GLN A 307 -27.67 21.85 5.73
N PRO A 308 -27.84 22.42 4.52
CA PRO A 308 -27.13 21.96 3.33
C PRO A 308 -25.60 22.03 3.47
N TRP A 309 -25.08 23.08 4.10
CA TRP A 309 -23.63 23.21 4.33
C TRP A 309 -23.11 22.25 5.40
N ALA A 310 -23.94 21.90 6.39
CA ALA A 310 -23.59 20.84 7.34
C ALA A 310 -23.44 19.48 6.64
N GLU A 311 -24.29 19.20 5.64
CA GLU A 311 -24.21 17.99 4.82
C GLU A 311 -22.95 17.98 3.96
N GLU A 312 -22.61 19.11 3.31
CA GLU A 312 -21.35 19.24 2.56
C GLU A 312 -20.11 19.05 3.44
N VAL A 313 -20.09 19.63 4.64
CA VAL A 313 -19.01 19.39 5.62
C VAL A 313 -18.96 17.91 6.02
N GLY A 314 -20.11 17.27 6.21
CA GLY A 314 -20.19 15.82 6.48
C GLY A 314 -19.60 14.98 5.35
N LEU A 315 -19.86 15.34 4.09
CA LEU A 315 -19.27 14.69 2.92
C LEU A 315 -17.75 14.86 2.88
N LEU A 316 -17.24 16.06 3.17
CA LEU A 316 -15.80 16.32 3.27
C LEU A 316 -15.15 15.45 4.36
N GLN A 317 -15.77 15.36 5.54
CA GLN A 317 -15.29 14.51 6.63
C GLN A 317 -15.26 13.04 6.23
N ALA A 318 -16.33 12.55 5.58
CA ALA A 318 -16.40 11.18 5.08
C ALA A 318 -15.33 10.89 4.02
N ALA A 319 -15.12 11.81 3.07
CA ALA A 319 -14.10 11.69 2.05
C ALA A 319 -12.69 11.67 2.64
N ALA A 320 -12.37 12.58 3.57
CA ALA A 320 -11.09 12.59 4.27
C ALA A 320 -10.87 11.32 5.09
N LYS A 321 -11.91 10.84 5.79
CA LYS A 321 -11.87 9.59 6.55
C LYS A 321 -11.56 8.39 5.66
N LEU A 322 -12.21 8.32 4.51
CA LEU A 322 -11.97 7.28 3.51
C LEU A 322 -10.53 7.36 2.98
N ALA A 323 -10.07 8.54 2.57
CA ALA A 323 -8.73 8.75 2.04
C ALA A 323 -7.64 8.38 3.06
N LEU A 324 -7.82 8.71 4.34
CA LEU A 324 -6.91 8.31 5.42
C LEU A 324 -6.92 6.79 5.64
N THR A 325 -8.08 6.14 5.56
CA THR A 325 -8.23 4.69 5.72
C THR A 325 -7.58 3.93 4.56
N LEU A 326 -7.74 4.44 3.35
CA LEU A 326 -7.16 3.90 2.12
C LEU A 326 -5.71 4.36 1.88
N CYS A 327 -5.14 5.16 2.79
CA CYS A 327 -3.81 5.73 2.67
C CYS A 327 -3.59 6.50 1.35
N ASP A 328 -4.65 7.10 0.81
CA ASP A 328 -4.61 8.06 -0.30
C ASP A 328 -4.26 9.47 0.18
N ALA A 329 -4.49 9.71 1.47
CA ALA A 329 -4.03 10.89 2.19
C ALA A 329 -3.38 10.46 3.50
N PHE A 330 -2.54 11.33 4.03
CA PHE A 330 -1.90 11.13 5.32
C PHE A 330 -2.13 12.34 6.22
N MET A 331 -2.55 12.10 7.45
CA MET A 331 -2.69 13.14 8.48
C MET A 331 -1.33 13.48 9.11
N PHE A 332 -0.44 12.49 9.17
CA PHE A 332 0.90 12.58 9.73
C PHE A 332 1.90 11.97 8.75
N MET A 333 3.17 12.37 8.84
CA MET A 333 4.23 11.80 8.02
C MET A 333 4.34 10.28 8.25
N PRO A 334 4.15 9.42 7.23
CA PRO A 334 4.30 7.98 7.37
C PRO A 334 5.69 7.60 7.92
N ALA A 335 5.73 6.61 8.79
CA ALA A 335 7.00 6.07 9.27
C ALA A 335 7.68 5.31 8.13
N PRO A 336 8.99 5.49 7.92
CA PRO A 336 9.73 4.60 7.03
C PRO A 336 9.73 3.18 7.60
N PRO A 337 9.87 2.15 6.75
CA PRO A 337 10.02 0.79 7.23
C PRO A 337 11.28 0.72 8.12
N ARG A 338 11.12 0.22 9.34
CA ARG A 338 12.25 -0.08 10.22
C ARG A 338 12.67 -1.51 9.95
N SER A 339 13.97 -1.71 9.72
CA SER A 339 14.55 -3.05 9.79
C SER A 339 14.23 -3.67 11.17
N PRO A 340 13.86 -4.96 11.22
CA PRO A 340 13.53 -5.69 12.45
C PRO A 340 14.73 -5.81 13.40
#